data_AF-J9RWI5-F1
#
_entry.id   AF-J9RWI5-F1
#
_cell.length_a   1.000
_cell.length_b   1.000
_cell.length_c   1.000
_cell.angle_alpha   90.00
_cell.angle_beta   90.00
_cell.angle_gamma   90.00
#
_symmetry.space_group_name_H-M   'P 1'
#
loop_
_entity.id
_entity.type
_entity.pdbx_description
1 polymer ?
#
loop_
_entity_poly.entity_id
_entity_poly.type
_entity_poly.pdbx_seq_one_letter_code
_entity_poly.pdbx_strand_id
1 'polypeptide(L)'
;TKGFSGHILFIEEDHYIYPNAYRNLQLLIGLKPMKCPECYAANLSPMDVNFIGEGWDMLVAEKMGNVGYSFNRTVWRKIHTKA
;
A
#
# COMPACT_ATOMS: atom_id res chain seq x y z
N THR A 1 -18.28 0.67 3.70
CA THR A 1 -17.66 0.94 2.37
C THR A 1 -18.54 0.49 1.19
N LYS A 2 -19.88 0.55 1.29
CA LYS A 2 -20.79 0.18 0.19
C LYS A 2 -20.56 1.11 -1.00
N GLY A 3 -20.36 0.58 -2.20
CA GLY A 3 -20.12 1.38 -3.42
C GLY A 3 -18.70 1.94 -3.60
N PHE A 4 -17.89 2.10 -2.55
CA PHE A 4 -16.52 2.65 -2.65
C PHE A 4 -15.55 1.88 -3.56
N SER A 5 -15.03 2.50 -4.62
CA SER A 5 -14.10 1.90 -5.59
C SER A 5 -12.62 2.25 -5.37
N GLY A 6 -12.33 3.15 -4.43
CA GLY A 6 -10.96 3.53 -4.10
C GLY A 6 -10.21 2.43 -3.36
N HIS A 7 -9.00 2.76 -2.90
CA HIS A 7 -8.22 1.84 -2.08
C HIS A 7 -8.53 2.06 -0.60
N ILE A 8 -8.51 0.96 0.16
CA ILE A 8 -8.63 0.95 1.61
C ILE A 8 -7.28 0.55 2.17
N LEU A 9 -6.70 1.41 3.02
CA LEU A 9 -5.46 1.16 3.73
C LEU A 9 -5.74 0.42 5.05
N PHE A 10 -5.06 -0.70 5.26
CA PHE A 10 -5.08 -1.50 6.48
C PHE A 10 -3.81 -1.20 7.30
N ILE A 11 -4.01 -0.86 8.57
CA ILE A 11 -2.97 -0.54 9.55
C ILE A 11 -3.33 -1.20 10.89
N GLU A 12 -2.32 -1.37 11.73
CA GLU A 12 -2.43 -1.93 13.08
C GLU A 12 -2.32 -0.78 14.10
N GLU A 13 -2.74 -1.04 15.35
CA GLU A 13 -2.81 -0.02 16.40
C GLU A 13 -1.45 0.50 16.87
N ASP A 14 -0.38 -0.27 16.60
CA ASP A 14 1.00 0.04 16.93
C ASP A 14 1.76 0.70 15.75
N HIS A 15 1.08 0.99 14.64
CA HIS A 15 1.69 1.69 13.51
C HIS A 15 1.81 3.20 13.75
N TYR A 16 3.00 3.73 13.48
CA TYR A 16 3.23 5.17 13.37
C TYR A 16 3.11 5.64 11.92
N ILE A 17 2.25 6.62 11.65
CA ILE A 17 2.00 7.14 10.30
C ILE A 17 2.70 8.49 10.09
N TYR A 18 3.50 8.57 9.04
CA TYR A 18 4.16 9.82 8.65
C TYR A 18 3.18 10.84 8.06
N PRO A 19 3.40 12.15 8.25
CA PRO A 19 2.49 13.19 7.74
C PRO A 19 2.27 13.17 6.22
N ASN A 20 3.24 12.69 5.44
CA ASN A 20 3.17 12.58 3.98
C ASN A 20 2.59 11.24 3.47
N ALA A 21 2.23 10.32 4.37
CA ALA A 21 1.80 8.96 4.01
C ALA A 21 0.64 8.95 3.01
N TYR A 22 -0.38 9.78 3.22
CA TYR A 22 -1.52 9.85 2.31
C TYR A 22 -1.11 10.28 0.89
N ARG A 23 -0.26 11.31 0.76
CA ARG A 23 0.21 11.80 -0.54
C ARG A 23 1.06 10.74 -1.25
N ASN A 24 1.96 10.09 -0.51
CA ASN A 24 2.82 9.03 -1.05
C ASN A 24 1.98 7.85 -1.54
N LEU A 25 0.95 7.45 -0.78
CA LEU A 25 0.07 6.37 -1.17
C LEU A 25 -0.72 6.70 -2.45
N GLN A 26 -1.23 7.92 -2.59
CA GLN A 26 -1.91 8.34 -3.82
C GLN A 26 -0.99 8.28 -5.04
N LEU A 27 0.27 8.69 -4.89
CA LEU A 27 1.28 8.60 -5.96
C LEU A 27 1.54 7.14 -6.34
N LEU A 28 1.75 6.26 -5.36
CA LEU A 28 1.96 4.83 -5.59
C LEU A 28 0.76 4.19 -6.29
N ILE A 29 -0.46 4.49 -5.85
CA ILE A 29 -1.70 3.99 -6.47
C ILE A 29 -1.77 4.39 -7.95
N GLY A 30 -1.43 5.64 -8.28
CA GLY A 30 -1.43 6.13 -9.66
C GLY A 30 -0.32 5.52 -10.52
N LEU A 31 0.86 5.31 -9.95
CA LEU A 31 2.04 4.78 -10.67
C LEU A 31 2.00 3.26 -10.83
N LYS A 32 1.44 2.53 -9.87
CA LYS A 32 1.38 1.06 -9.84
C LYS A 32 0.96 0.45 -11.18
N PRO A 33 -0.19 0.82 -11.80
CA PRO A 33 -0.60 0.20 -13.06
C PRO A 33 0.35 0.48 -14.24
N MET A 34 1.17 1.54 -14.19
CA MET A 34 2.12 1.89 -15.25
C MET A 34 3.50 1.25 -15.03
N LYS A 35 3.92 1.09 -13.78
CA LYS A 35 5.27 0.64 -13.41
C LYS A 35 5.34 -0.83 -13.01
N CYS A 36 4.25 -1.38 -12.47
CA CYS A 36 4.13 -2.79 -12.06
C CYS A 36 2.67 -3.26 -12.24
N PRO A 37 2.26 -3.56 -13.49
CA PRO A 37 0.90 -4.04 -13.80
C PRO A 37 0.49 -5.31 -13.03
N GLU A 38 1.46 -6.14 -12.67
CA GLU A 38 1.33 -7.39 -11.92
C GLU A 38 1.17 -7.18 -10.41
N CYS A 39 1.53 -6.01 -9.89
CA CYS A 39 1.44 -5.72 -8.46
C CYS A 39 -0.03 -5.68 -8.00
N TYR A 40 -0.32 -6.26 -6.84
CA TYR A 40 -1.65 -6.32 -6.24
C TYR A 40 -1.93 -5.15 -5.30
N ALA A 41 -0.93 -4.67 -4.57
CA ALA A 41 -1.08 -3.68 -3.51
C ALA A 41 -0.24 -2.43 -3.74
N ALA A 42 -0.61 -1.36 -3.03
CA ALA A 42 0.30 -0.28 -2.68
C ALA A 42 0.54 -0.35 -1.16
N ASN A 43 1.75 -0.13 -0.67
CA ASN A 43 1.99 -0.10 0.78
C ASN A 43 2.77 1.15 1.22
N LEU A 44 2.80 1.36 2.54
CA LEU A 44 3.55 2.44 3.20
C LEU A 44 4.80 1.92 3.93
N SER A 45 5.19 0.68 3.66
CA SER A 45 6.33 0.05 4.33
C SER A 45 7.64 0.52 3.69
N PRO A 46 8.70 0.75 4.49
CA PRO A 46 10.05 0.78 3.96
C PRO A 46 10.41 -0.56 3.29
N MET A 47 11.38 -0.52 2.39
CA MET A 47 12.05 -1.70 1.82
C MET A 47 12.77 -2.49 2.91
N ASP A 48 13.36 -1.84 3.91
CA ASP A 48 13.87 -2.50 5.11
C ASP A 48 13.12 -2.02 6.36
N VAL A 49 12.40 -2.95 6.99
CA VAL A 49 11.57 -2.68 8.16
C VAL A 49 12.37 -2.43 9.44
N ASN A 50 13.67 -2.72 9.43
CA ASN A 50 14.56 -2.41 10.54
C ASN A 50 15.02 -0.94 10.54
N PHE A 51 14.78 -0.21 9.45
CA PHE A 51 15.16 1.20 9.31
C PHE A 51 13.94 2.11 9.36
N ILE A 52 14.14 3.29 9.94
CA ILE A 52 13.15 4.38 9.97
C ILE A 52 13.20 5.08 8.60
N GLY A 53 12.58 4.45 7.60
CA GLY A 53 12.59 4.91 6.21
C GLY A 53 13.87 4.55 5.45
N GLU A 54 13.85 4.84 4.14
CA GLU A 54 14.93 4.46 3.21
C GLU A 54 16.04 5.52 3.11
N GLY A 55 15.82 6.74 3.60
CA GLY A 55 16.78 7.84 3.50
C GLY A 55 16.99 8.39 2.07
N TRP A 56 16.25 7.90 1.07
CA TRP A 56 16.31 8.30 -0.34
C TRP A 56 14.95 8.80 -0.84
N ASP A 57 14.96 9.57 -1.93
CA ASP A 57 13.74 10.11 -2.57
C ASP A 57 13.03 9.05 -3.45
N MET A 58 12.69 7.91 -2.86
CA MET A 58 12.03 6.79 -3.55
C MET A 58 10.83 6.25 -2.76
N LEU A 59 9.85 5.70 -3.48
CA LEU A 59 8.68 5.02 -2.92
C LEU A 59 8.66 3.56 -3.38
N VAL A 60 8.36 2.63 -2.48
CA VAL A 60 8.21 1.20 -2.78
C VAL A 60 6.76 0.91 -3.10
N ALA A 61 6.47 0.50 -4.34
CA ALA A 61 5.10 0.26 -4.77
C ALA A 61 4.52 -1.01 -4.13
N GLU A 62 5.26 -2.11 -4.11
CA GLU A 62 4.81 -3.35 -3.51
C GLU A 62 5.99 -4.09 -2.87
N LYS A 63 5.83 -4.44 -1.59
CA LYS A 63 6.66 -5.40 -0.87
C LYS A 63 5.71 -6.29 -0.07
N MET A 64 5.80 -7.60 -0.26
CA MET A 64 5.00 -8.54 0.51
C MET A 64 5.55 -8.70 1.94
N GLY A 65 5.10 -7.85 2.87
CA GLY A 65 5.21 -7.97 4.33
C GLY A 65 3.83 -7.98 5.02
N ASN A 66 3.68 -7.30 6.16
CA ASN A 66 2.41 -7.14 6.91
C ASN A 66 2.00 -5.67 7.15
N VAL A 67 2.86 -4.69 6.83
CA VAL A 67 2.64 -3.30 7.22
C VAL A 67 1.98 -2.48 6.12
N GLY A 68 0.80 -1.90 6.42
CA GLY A 68 0.30 -0.73 5.71
C GLY A 68 -0.18 -0.99 4.28
N TYR A 69 -0.88 -2.08 4.02
CA TYR A 69 -1.36 -2.40 2.68
C TYR A 69 -2.63 -1.66 2.29
N SER A 70 -2.68 -1.28 1.02
CA SER A 70 -3.81 -0.61 0.41
C SER A 70 -4.33 -1.43 -0.77
N PHE A 71 -5.61 -1.81 -0.70
CA PHE A 71 -6.26 -2.64 -1.71
C PHE A 71 -7.51 -1.96 -2.26
N ASN A 72 -7.73 -2.08 -3.57
CA ASN A 72 -9.02 -1.73 -4.16
C ASN A 72 -10.02 -2.90 -4.08
N ARG A 73 -11.27 -2.62 -4.45
CA ARG A 73 -12.36 -3.62 -4.43
C ARG A 73 -12.06 -4.87 -5.26
N THR A 74 -11.39 -4.73 -6.40
CA THR A 74 -11.07 -5.85 -7.29
C THR A 74 -10.11 -6.82 -6.61
N VAL A 75 -9.04 -6.29 -6.00
CA VAL A 75 -8.06 -7.11 -5.27
C VAL A 75 -8.68 -7.68 -4.00
N TRP A 76 -9.45 -6.88 -3.26
CA TRP A 76 -10.18 -7.35 -2.07
C TRP A 76 -11.08 -8.55 -2.36
N ARG A 77 -11.83 -8.53 -3.48
CA ARG A 77 -12.65 -9.66 -3.90
C ARG A 77 -11.82 -10.92 -4.18
N LYS A 78 -10.67 -10.78 -4.86
CA LYS A 78 -9.76 -11.91 -5.14
C LYS A 78 -9.23 -12.55 -3.86
N ILE A 79 -8.84 -11.74 -2.87
CA ILE A 79 -8.37 -12.21 -1.57
C ILE A 79 -9.51 -12.95 -0.86
N HIS A 80 -10.68 -12.31 -0.76
CA HIS A 80 -11.83 -12.87 -0.05
C HIS A 80 -12.35 -14.19 -0.66
N THR A 81 -12.25 -14.37 -1.98
CA THR A 81 -12.63 -15.63 -2.64
C THR A 81 -11.64 -16.77 -2.43
N LYS A 82 -10.42 -16.48 -1.96
CA LYS A 82 -9.38 -17.47 -1.67
C LYS A 82 -9.26 -17.79 -0.18
N ALA A 83 -10.02 -17.09 0.66
CA ALA A 83 -10.08 -17.28 2.11
C ALA A 83 -11.11 -18.35 2.48
#